data_AF-A0AAD6YSI9-F1
#
_entry.id   AF-A0AAD6YSI9-F1
#
_cell.length_a   1.000
_cell.length_b   1.000
_cell.length_c   1.000
_cell.angle_alpha   90.00
_cell.angle_beta   90.00
_cell.angle_gamma   90.00
#
_symmetry.space_group_name_H-M   'P 1'
#
loop_
_entity.id
_entity.type
_entity.pdbx_description
1 polymer ?
#
loop_
_entity_poly.entity_id
_entity_poly.type
_entity_poly.pdbx_seq_one_letter_code
_entity_poly.pdbx_strand_id
1 'polypeptide(L)'
;AVALRLAADGFTVCVTDLPSNATKLRLLSAVVDEIKAATGPDRASSAHLADVSVDEEVRTMVAEVVRLHGSLDVMVANAGIMPWVQLAEMSADEWDRLMAINVRRTFPCYKYA
;
A
#
# COMPACT_ATOMS: atom_id res chain seq x y z
N ALA A 1 2.54 -2.87 10.95
CA ALA A 1 1.77 -2.32 12.10
C ALA A 1 0.30 -2.12 11.77
N VAL A 2 -0.09 -1.17 10.91
CA VAL A 2 -1.51 -0.91 10.57
C VAL A 2 -2.22 -2.15 10.03
N ALA A 3 -1.58 -2.86 9.08
CA ALA A 3 -2.10 -4.10 8.51
C ALA A 3 -2.41 -5.17 9.58
N LEU A 4 -1.50 -5.38 10.53
CA LEU A 4 -1.67 -6.35 11.63
C LEU A 4 -2.81 -5.94 12.57
N ARG A 5 -2.96 -4.65 12.87
CA ARG A 5 -4.07 -4.15 13.70
C ARG A 5 -5.41 -4.38 13.00
N LEU A 6 -5.54 -3.98 11.74
CA LEU A 6 -6.77 -4.19 10.96
C LEU A 6 -7.11 -5.68 10.86
N ALA A 7 -6.12 -6.55 10.65
CA ALA A 7 -6.33 -7.99 10.65
C ALA A 7 -6.84 -8.50 12.01
N ALA A 8 -6.26 -8.03 13.11
CA ALA A 8 -6.71 -8.36 14.47
C ALA A 8 -8.14 -7.88 14.75
N ASP A 9 -8.55 -6.78 14.15
CA ASP A 9 -9.92 -6.25 14.22
C ASP A 9 -10.90 -7.00 13.29
N GLY A 10 -10.42 -8.02 12.55
CA GLY A 10 -11.24 -8.94 11.76
C GLY A 10 -11.34 -8.59 10.27
N PHE A 11 -10.58 -7.62 9.77
CA PHE A 11 -10.56 -7.29 8.34
C PHE A 11 -9.80 -8.36 7.54
N THR A 12 -10.26 -8.58 6.31
CA THR A 12 -9.43 -9.16 5.24
C THR A 12 -8.43 -8.09 4.79
N VAL A 13 -7.13 -8.37 4.87
CA VAL A 13 -6.09 -7.36 4.64
C VAL A 13 -5.30 -7.66 3.38
N CYS A 14 -5.24 -6.68 2.48
CA CYS A 14 -4.40 -6.70 1.30
C CYS A 14 -3.25 -5.70 1.49
N VAL A 15 -2.02 -6.14 1.27
CA VAL A 15 -0.82 -5.29 1.39
C VAL A 15 -0.19 -5.09 0.02
N THR A 16 0.32 -3.88 -0.23
CA THR A 16 0.92 -3.49 -1.52
C THR A 16 2.22 -2.74 -1.33
N ASP A 17 3.15 -2.92 -2.27
CA ASP A 17 4.39 -2.14 -2.39
C ASP A 17 4.84 -2.12 -3.88
N LEU A 18 5.85 -1.31 -4.18
CA LEU A 18 6.34 -1.11 -5.55
C LEU A 18 6.96 -2.40 -6.14
N PRO A 19 6.79 -2.65 -7.45
CA PRO A 19 7.36 -3.80 -8.14
C PRO A 19 8.89 -3.76 -8.30
N SER A 20 9.51 -2.60 -8.07
CA SER A 20 10.91 -2.31 -8.40
C SER A 20 11.96 -3.05 -7.56
N ASN A 21 11.57 -3.92 -6.61
CA ASN A 21 12.53 -4.61 -5.77
C ASN A 21 12.03 -6.02 -5.39
N ALA A 22 12.76 -7.06 -5.80
CA ALA A 22 12.45 -8.46 -5.49
C ALA A 22 12.37 -8.76 -3.99
N THR A 23 13.04 -7.96 -3.15
CA THR A 23 12.91 -8.04 -1.69
C THR A 23 11.53 -7.60 -1.22
N LYS A 24 10.87 -6.67 -1.89
CA LYS A 24 9.54 -6.17 -1.50
C LYS A 24 8.47 -7.25 -1.57
N LEU A 25 8.50 -8.08 -2.60
CA LEU A 25 7.57 -9.22 -2.67
C LEU A 25 7.76 -10.17 -1.48
N ARG A 26 9.01 -10.47 -1.11
CA ARG A 26 9.31 -11.28 0.08
C ARG A 26 8.83 -10.63 1.37
N LEU A 27 9.00 -9.32 1.51
CA LEU A 27 8.52 -8.58 2.69
C LEU A 27 7.00 -8.59 2.77
N LEU A 28 6.30 -8.41 1.65
CA LEU A 28 4.84 -8.49 1.61
C LEU A 28 4.35 -9.89 1.96
N SER A 29 4.98 -10.94 1.43
CA SER A 29 4.68 -12.33 1.81
C SER A 29 4.89 -12.57 3.30
N ALA A 30 5.98 -12.06 3.87
CA ALA A 30 6.23 -12.18 5.32
C ALA A 30 5.14 -11.49 6.16
N VAL A 31 4.63 -10.33 5.72
CA VAL A 31 3.50 -9.66 6.39
C VAL A 31 2.22 -10.49 6.29
N VAL A 32 1.94 -11.10 5.14
CA VAL A 32 0.79 -12.00 4.97
C VAL A 32 0.91 -13.22 5.89
N ASP A 33 2.10 -13.80 6.02
CA ASP A 33 2.36 -14.93 6.91
C ASP A 33 2.20 -14.53 8.39
N GLU A 34 2.66 -13.33 8.76
CA GLU A 34 2.48 -12.78 10.11
C GLU A 34 0.99 -12.54 10.43
N ILE A 35 0.22 -12.01 9.47
CA ILE A 35 -1.24 -11.86 9.61
C ILE A 35 -1.89 -13.23 9.86
N LYS A 36 -1.61 -14.24 9.04
CA LYS A 36 -2.17 -15.59 9.20
C LYS A 36 -1.79 -16.23 10.53
N ALA A 37 -0.55 -16.03 10.98
CA ALA A 37 -0.09 -16.52 12.27
C ALA A 37 -0.86 -15.87 13.43
N ALA A 38 -1.19 -14.58 13.32
CA ALA A 38 -1.90 -13.84 14.36
C ALA A 38 -3.42 -14.07 14.36
N THR A 39 -4.04 -14.26 13.19
CA THR A 39 -5.51 -14.30 13.03
C THR A 39 -6.08 -15.67 12.68
N GLY A 40 -5.23 -16.67 12.45
CA GLY A 40 -5.59 -17.99 11.98
C GLY A 40 -5.52 -18.14 10.45
N PRO A 41 -5.32 -19.37 9.95
CA PRO A 41 -5.05 -19.66 8.54
C PRO A 41 -6.25 -19.38 7.62
N ASP A 42 -7.47 -19.39 8.17
CA ASP A 42 -8.71 -19.17 7.42
C ASP A 42 -8.99 -17.68 7.13
N ARG A 43 -8.25 -16.76 7.78
CA ARG A 43 -8.39 -15.33 7.51
C ARG A 43 -7.71 -14.98 6.18
N ALA A 44 -8.51 -14.54 5.22
CA ALA A 44 -8.01 -14.07 3.93
C ALA A 44 -7.05 -12.88 4.09
N SER A 45 -5.91 -12.96 3.42
CA SER A 45 -4.94 -11.88 3.26
C SER A 45 -4.14 -12.10 1.98
N SER A 46 -3.68 -11.01 1.35
CA SER A 46 -2.96 -11.10 0.07
C SER A 46 -1.93 -9.99 -0.12
N ALA A 47 -0.94 -10.27 -0.96
CA ALA A 47 0.15 -9.36 -1.31
C ALA A 47 0.07 -8.98 -2.79
N HIS A 48 0.23 -7.70 -3.08
CA HIS A 48 0.13 -7.13 -4.43
C HIS A 48 1.34 -6.26 -4.73
N LEU A 49 1.71 -6.16 -6.01
CA LEU A 49 2.71 -5.20 -6.45
C LEU A 49 2.03 -4.14 -7.33
N ALA A 50 2.21 -2.87 -6.98
CA ALA A 50 1.71 -1.77 -7.77
C ALA A 50 2.53 -0.50 -7.49
N ASP A 51 2.90 0.23 -8.54
CA ASP A 51 3.27 1.64 -8.41
C ASP A 51 2.01 2.49 -8.29
N VAL A 52 1.72 2.93 -7.06
CA VAL A 52 0.55 3.76 -6.76
C VAL A 52 0.60 5.17 -7.39
N SER A 53 1.69 5.53 -8.07
CA SER A 53 1.75 6.71 -8.94
C SER A 53 1.16 6.51 -10.33
N VAL A 54 0.95 5.27 -10.72
CA VAL A 54 0.42 4.89 -12.02
C VAL A 54 -1.05 4.53 -11.84
N ASP A 55 -1.93 5.43 -12.28
CA ASP A 55 -3.39 5.29 -12.16
C ASP A 55 -3.89 3.90 -12.62
N GLU A 56 -3.35 3.36 -13.72
CA GLU A 56 -3.72 2.06 -14.26
C GLU A 56 -3.31 0.88 -13.35
N GLU A 57 -2.14 0.95 -12.72
CA GLU A 57 -1.69 -0.09 -11.78
C GLU A 57 -2.56 -0.09 -10.52
N VAL A 58 -2.93 1.08 -10.01
CA VAL A 58 -3.87 1.19 -8.88
C VAL A 58 -5.23 0.60 -9.24
N ARG A 59 -5.78 0.98 -10.41
CA ARG A 59 -7.06 0.47 -10.89
C ARG A 59 -7.05 -1.05 -11.02
N THR A 60 -5.97 -1.60 -11.58
CA THR A 60 -5.79 -3.04 -11.75
C THR A 60 -5.71 -3.74 -10.39
N MET A 61 -4.90 -3.22 -9.46
CA MET A 61 -4.76 -3.76 -8.11
C MET A 61 -6.10 -3.75 -7.35
N VAL A 62 -6.85 -2.65 -7.40
CA VAL A 62 -8.16 -2.58 -6.73
C VAL A 62 -9.13 -3.59 -7.34
N ALA A 63 -9.20 -3.69 -8.67
CA ALA A 63 -10.04 -4.65 -9.35
C ALA A 63 -9.68 -6.10 -8.97
N GLU A 64 -8.39 -6.41 -8.84
CA GLU A 64 -7.93 -7.72 -8.39
C GLU A 64 -8.33 -8.01 -6.93
N VAL A 65 -8.15 -7.06 -6.02
CA VAL A 65 -8.56 -7.17 -4.61
C VAL A 65 -10.06 -7.43 -4.50
N VAL A 66 -10.88 -6.66 -5.21
CA VAL A 66 -12.34 -6.85 -5.24
C VAL A 66 -12.71 -8.21 -5.82
N ARG A 67 -12.04 -8.64 -6.91
CA ARG A 67 -12.28 -9.96 -7.51
C ARG A 67 -11.93 -11.11 -6.54
N LEU A 68 -10.86 -10.97 -5.76
CA LEU A 68 -10.39 -12.01 -4.83
C LEU A 68 -11.19 -12.05 -3.53
N HIS A 69 -11.57 -10.89 -3.00
CA HIS A 69 -12.10 -10.75 -1.63
C HIS A 69 -13.53 -10.20 -1.54
N GLY A 70 -14.11 -9.82 -2.68
CA GLY A 70 -15.52 -9.41 -2.83
C GLY A 70 -15.76 -7.90 -2.76
N SER A 71 -15.00 -7.17 -1.94
CA SER A 71 -15.12 -5.71 -1.77
C SER A 71 -13.78 -5.06 -1.38
N LEU A 72 -13.73 -3.73 -1.46
CA LEU A 72 -12.72 -2.90 -0.83
C LEU A 72 -13.43 -1.87 0.05
N ASP A 73 -13.43 -2.09 1.36
CA ASP A 73 -14.16 -1.24 2.30
C ASP A 73 -13.29 -0.13 2.91
N VAL A 74 -11.97 -0.33 2.93
CA VAL A 74 -11.00 0.58 3.55
C VAL A 74 -9.74 0.68 2.69
N MET A 75 -9.38 1.90 2.30
CA MET A 75 -8.11 2.20 1.61
C MET A 75 -7.17 2.98 2.54
N VAL A 76 -5.96 2.44 2.74
CA VAL A 76 -4.90 3.09 3.52
C VAL A 76 -3.75 3.48 2.59
N ALA A 77 -3.78 4.70 2.06
CA ALA A 77 -2.72 5.23 1.18
C ALA A 77 -1.48 5.68 1.98
N ASN A 78 -0.79 4.73 2.61
CA ASN A 78 0.35 4.97 3.51
C ASN A 78 1.70 5.18 2.78
N ALA A 79 1.81 4.78 1.50
CA ALA A 79 3.07 4.86 0.77
C ALA A 79 3.57 6.32 0.70
N GLY A 80 4.83 6.55 1.08
CA GLY A 80 5.40 7.89 1.13
C GLY A 80 6.91 7.90 1.32
N ILE A 81 7.51 9.07 1.13
CA ILE A 81 8.91 9.37 1.45
C ILE A 81 8.99 10.51 2.46
N MET A 82 10.10 10.59 3.19
CA MET A 82 10.39 11.70 4.08
C MET A 82 11.85 12.13 3.88
N PRO A 83 12.10 13.16 3.06
CA PRO A 83 13.41 13.79 2.96
C PRO A 83 13.83 14.36 4.32
N TRP A 84 15.09 14.16 4.69
CA TRP A 84 15.67 14.68 5.93
C TRP A 84 16.40 16.01 5.66
N VAL A 85 15.64 17.05 5.32
CA VAL A 85 16.15 18.40 5.05
C VAL A 85 15.22 19.44 5.68
N GLN A 86 15.77 20.54 6.16
CA GLN A 86 14.95 21.65 6.64
C GLN A 86 14.16 22.25 5.49
N LEU A 87 12.91 22.64 5.72
CA LEU A 87 12.05 23.19 4.65
C LEU A 87 12.69 24.40 3.95
N ALA A 88 13.39 25.25 4.70
CA ALA A 88 14.08 26.43 4.16
C ALA A 88 15.30 26.10 3.27
N GLU A 89 15.82 24.89 3.38
CA GLU A 89 17.00 24.39 2.66
C GLU A 89 16.62 23.39 1.55
N MET A 90 15.34 23.00 1.49
CA MET A 90 14.84 22.04 0.52
C MET A 90 14.86 22.64 -0.88
N SER A 91 15.45 21.91 -1.82
CA SER A 91 15.39 22.28 -3.24
C SER A 91 13.97 22.14 -3.80
N ALA A 92 13.67 22.86 -4.88
CA ALA A 92 12.39 22.70 -5.59
C ALA A 92 12.18 21.26 -6.05
N ASP A 93 13.22 20.58 -6.54
CA ASP A 93 13.14 19.19 -6.99
C ASP A 93 12.80 18.21 -5.85
N GLU A 94 13.36 18.41 -4.66
CA GLU A 94 13.02 17.61 -3.48
C GLU A 94 11.60 17.84 -3.02
N TRP A 95 11.16 19.11 -3.02
CA TRP A 95 9.79 19.49 -2.71
C TRP A 95 8.80 18.87 -3.71
N ASP A 96 9.07 19.00 -5.00
CA ASP A 96 8.23 18.46 -6.07
C ASP A 96 8.18 16.94 -5.99
N ARG A 97 9.29 16.28 -5.67
CA ARG A 97 9.33 14.84 -5.45
C ARG A 97 8.51 14.42 -4.23
N LEU A 98 8.61 15.14 -3.12
CA LEU A 98 7.82 14.92 -1.91
C LEU A 98 6.32 15.05 -2.20
N MET A 99 5.91 16.14 -2.87
CA MET A 99 4.53 16.40 -3.24
C MET A 99 4.00 15.39 -4.25
N ALA A 100 4.82 15.05 -5.25
CA ALA A 100 4.50 14.01 -6.21
C ALA A 100 4.20 12.71 -5.48
N ILE A 101 5.08 12.26 -4.57
CA ILE A 101 4.94 10.96 -3.91
C ILE A 101 3.85 10.96 -2.83
N ASN A 102 3.89 11.88 -1.88
CA ASN A 102 3.04 11.81 -0.68
C ASN A 102 1.63 12.38 -0.92
N VAL A 103 1.44 13.22 -1.94
CA VAL A 103 0.17 13.90 -2.20
C VAL A 103 -0.41 13.46 -3.54
N ARG A 104 0.31 13.60 -4.65
CA ARG A 104 -0.25 13.26 -5.96
C ARG A 104 -0.51 11.76 -6.13
N ARG A 105 0.33 10.87 -5.58
CA ARG A 105 0.12 9.41 -5.69
C ARG A 105 -1.00 8.87 -4.81
N THR A 106 -1.45 9.61 -3.78
CA THR A 106 -2.57 9.15 -2.95
C THR A 106 -3.92 9.35 -3.63
N PHE A 107 -4.00 10.30 -4.56
CA PHE A 107 -5.22 10.56 -5.34
C PHE A 107 -5.78 9.32 -6.06
N PRO A 108 -5.03 8.58 -6.91
CA PRO A 108 -5.57 7.40 -7.59
C PRO A 108 -6.03 6.33 -6.60
N CYS A 109 -5.36 6.15 -5.46
CA CYS A 109 -5.80 5.22 -4.42
C CYS A 109 -7.22 5.51 -3.95
N TYR A 110 -7.55 6.78 -3.71
CA TYR A 110 -8.90 7.16 -3.26
C TYR A 110 -9.90 7.34 -4.39
N LYS A 111 -9.43 7.62 -5.62
CA LYS A 111 -10.30 7.78 -6.78
C LYS A 111 -10.87 6.45 -7.26
N TYR A 112 -10.10 5.36 -7.11
CA TYR A 112 -10.44 4.04 -7.63
C TYR A 112 -10.83 3.02 -6.55
N ALA A 113 -10.68 3.36 -5.26
CA ALA A 113 -11.23 2.57 -4.16
C ALA A 113 -12.76 2.75 -4.10
#